data_AF-A0A1A2RYK5-F1
#
_entry.id   AF-A0A1A2RYK5-F1
#
_cell.length_a   1.000
_cell.length_b   1.000
_cell.length_c   1.000
_cell.angle_alpha   90.00
_cell.angle_beta   90.00
_cell.angle_gamma   90.00
#
_symmetry.space_group_name_H-M   'P 1'
#
loop_
_entity.id
_entity.type
_entity.pdbx_description
1 polymer ?
#
loop_
_entity_poly.entity_id
_entity_poly.type
_entity_poly.pdbx_seq_one_letter_code
_entity_poly.pdbx_strand_id
1 'polypeptide(L)'
;MRVDAAGIHAMATRWAVLMDGLTDTVATTGPDSSWQPSAAAVNGAQVDIAAFTAGLAAQVSARVAGVDQASTGYVANEAESATDLAAVGQSVISV
;
A
#
# COMPACT_ATOMS: atom_id res chain seq x y z
N MET A 1 19.27 -6.25 13.49
CA MET A 1 18.03 -6.85 12.97
C MET A 1 17.81 -6.25 11.60
N ARG A 2 17.79 -7.04 10.51
CA ARG A 2 17.68 -6.53 9.13
C ARG A 2 16.22 -6.56 8.68
N VAL A 3 15.78 -5.49 8.03
CA VAL A 3 14.43 -5.40 7.45
C VAL A 3 14.40 -6.18 6.14
N ASP A 4 13.44 -7.08 6.00
CA ASP A 4 13.22 -7.86 4.77
C ASP A 4 12.45 -7.02 3.73
N ALA A 5 13.19 -6.31 2.90
CA ALA A 5 12.62 -5.47 1.84
C ALA A 5 11.87 -6.29 0.77
N ALA A 6 12.32 -7.51 0.49
CA ALA A 6 11.66 -8.38 -0.49
C ALA A 6 10.29 -8.87 0.01
N GLY A 7 10.20 -9.22 1.31
CA GLY A 7 8.94 -9.58 1.95
C GLY A 7 7.94 -8.42 2.01
N ILE A 8 8.42 -7.19 2.21
CA ILE A 8 7.59 -5.98 2.18
C ILE A 8 7.03 -5.74 0.77
N HIS A 9 7.87 -5.83 -0.27
CA HIS A 9 7.43 -5.64 -1.65
C HIS A 9 6.41 -6.71 -2.08
N ALA A 10 6.66 -7.98 -1.72
CA ALA A 10 5.68 -9.05 -1.93
C ALA A 10 4.36 -8.79 -1.19
N MET A 11 4.39 -8.09 -0.04
CA MET A 11 3.18 -7.64 0.65
C MET A 11 2.43 -6.55 -0.10
N ALA A 12 3.15 -5.58 -0.66
CA ALA A 12 2.56 -4.52 -1.46
C ALA A 12 1.84 -5.07 -2.70
N THR A 13 2.46 -6.02 -3.41
CA THR A 13 1.85 -6.64 -4.60
C THR A 13 0.56 -7.38 -4.28
N ARG A 14 0.51 -8.17 -3.19
CA ARG A 14 -0.73 -8.88 -2.81
C ARG A 14 -1.85 -7.92 -2.39
N TRP A 15 -1.52 -6.80 -1.74
CA TRP A 15 -2.51 -5.78 -1.41
C TRP A 15 -3.05 -5.08 -2.66
N ALA A 16 -2.21 -4.81 -3.66
CA ALA A 16 -2.68 -4.26 -4.93
C ALA A 16 -3.70 -5.18 -5.63
N VAL A 17 -3.43 -6.49 -5.67
CA VAL A 17 -4.35 -7.49 -6.26
C VAL A 17 -5.67 -7.58 -5.47
N LEU A 18 -5.63 -7.53 -4.14
CA LEU A 18 -6.83 -7.53 -3.31
C LEU A 18 -7.69 -6.27 -3.54
N MET A 19 -7.07 -5.11 -3.74
CA MET A 19 -7.78 -3.85 -4.01
C MET A 19 -8.43 -3.82 -5.39
N ASP A 20 -7.78 -4.43 -6.38
CA ASP A 20 -8.33 -4.58 -7.73
C ASP A 20 -9.61 -5.44 -7.72
N GLY A 21 -9.55 -6.61 -7.08
CA GLY A 21 -10.73 -7.47 -6.92
C GLY A 21 -11.87 -6.85 -6.10
N LEU A 22 -11.54 -6.02 -5.10
CA LEU A 22 -12.54 -5.29 -4.32
C LEU A 22 -13.27 -4.24 -5.18
N THR A 23 -12.54 -3.56 -6.07
CA THR A 23 -13.11 -2.59 -7.02
C THR A 23 -13.99 -3.29 -8.04
N ASP A 24 -13.60 -4.48 -8.49
CA ASP A 24 -14.36 -5.32 -9.42
C ASP A 24 -15.69 -5.81 -8.80
N THR A 25 -15.71 -6.13 -7.49
CA THR A 25 -16.95 -6.49 -6.79
C THR A 25 -17.94 -5.33 -6.59
N VAL A 26 -17.51 -4.07 -6.70
CA VAL A 26 -18.39 -2.89 -6.60
C VAL A 26 -19.16 -2.65 -7.90
N ALA A 27 -18.76 -3.28 -9.02
CA ALA A 27 -19.50 -3.25 -10.27
C ALA A 27 -20.75 -4.16 -10.21
N THR A 28 -21.73 -3.83 -9.37
CA THR A 28 -23.02 -4.54 -9.34
C THR A 28 -24.04 -3.88 -10.26
N THR A 29 -24.49 -4.67 -11.24
CA THR A 29 -25.67 -4.47 -12.09
C THR A 29 -26.89 -4.05 -11.27
N GLY A 30 -27.50 -2.93 -11.67
CA GLY A 30 -28.59 -2.30 -10.93
C GLY A 30 -29.90 -3.10 -10.90
N PRO A 31 -30.68 -3.02 -9.81
CA PRO A 31 -32.06 -3.49 -9.82
C PRO A 31 -32.99 -2.43 -10.43
N ASP A 32 -33.66 -2.83 -11.50
CA ASP A 32 -34.83 -2.17 -12.07
C ASP A 32 -35.96 -2.10 -11.02
N SER A 33 -36.12 -0.96 -10.35
CA SER A 33 -37.44 -0.37 -10.01
C SER A 33 -37.25 0.78 -9.00
N SER A 34 -37.28 2.01 -9.51
CA SER A 34 -37.12 3.27 -8.79
C SER A 34 -38.23 3.61 -7.77
N TRP A 35 -39.19 2.71 -7.54
CA TRP A 35 -40.44 3.01 -6.82
C TRP A 35 -40.56 2.34 -5.44
N GLN A 36 -39.63 1.47 -5.05
CA GLN A 36 -39.62 0.85 -3.72
C GLN A 36 -38.63 1.58 -2.81
N PRO A 37 -39.05 2.10 -1.64
CA PRO A 37 -38.15 2.75 -0.68
C PRO A 37 -36.95 1.88 -0.27
N SER A 38 -37.12 0.56 -0.25
CA SER A 38 -36.04 -0.40 -0.01
C SER A 38 -35.01 -0.42 -1.14
N ALA A 39 -35.42 -0.33 -2.41
CA ALA A 39 -34.50 -0.28 -3.55
C ALA A 39 -33.69 1.03 -3.56
N ALA A 40 -34.32 2.16 -3.23
CA ALA A 40 -33.62 3.43 -3.06
C ALA A 40 -32.62 3.40 -1.89
N ALA A 41 -32.98 2.79 -0.76
CA ALA A 41 -32.08 2.62 0.39
C ALA A 41 -30.89 1.70 0.06
N VAL A 42 -31.11 0.60 -0.66
CA VAL A 42 -30.05 -0.31 -1.11
C VAL A 42 -29.10 0.39 -2.07
N ASN A 43 -29.62 1.16 -3.03
CA ASN A 43 -28.79 1.96 -3.94
C ASN A 43 -27.94 2.99 -3.16
N GLY A 44 -28.54 3.70 -2.21
CA GLY A 44 -27.80 4.63 -1.34
C GLY A 44 -26.67 3.94 -0.57
N ALA A 45 -26.97 2.81 0.08
CA ALA A 45 -25.95 2.02 0.79
C ALA A 45 -24.83 1.54 -0.15
N GLN A 46 -25.15 1.18 -1.39
CA GLN A 46 -24.16 0.74 -2.36
C GLN A 46 -23.24 1.88 -2.81
N VAL A 47 -23.77 3.09 -2.98
CA VAL A 47 -22.97 4.30 -3.25
C VAL A 47 -22.03 4.59 -2.07
N ASP A 48 -22.50 4.48 -0.83
CA ASP A 48 -21.67 4.69 0.36
C ASP A 48 -20.55 3.65 0.47
N ILE A 49 -20.86 2.37 0.21
CA ILE A 49 -19.86 1.29 0.18
C ILE A 49 -18.82 1.54 -0.90
N ALA A 50 -19.23 1.98 -2.10
CA ALA A 50 -18.31 2.30 -3.19
C ALA A 50 -17.36 3.45 -2.80
N ALA A 51 -17.90 4.52 -2.21
CA ALA A 51 -17.13 5.67 -1.77
C ALA A 51 -16.14 5.30 -0.65
N PHE A 52 -16.59 4.52 0.34
CA PHE A 52 -15.73 4.02 1.41
C PHE A 52 -14.59 3.15 0.86
N THR A 53 -14.92 2.24 -0.06
CA THR A 53 -13.95 1.34 -0.70
C THR A 53 -12.89 2.12 -1.46
N ALA A 54 -13.29 3.12 -2.25
CA ALA A 54 -12.36 3.99 -2.97
C ALA A 54 -11.45 4.78 -2.01
N GLY A 55 -12.00 5.29 -0.91
CA GLY A 55 -11.24 5.99 0.13
C GLY A 55 -10.23 5.07 0.83
N LEU A 56 -10.62 3.82 1.11
CA LEU A 56 -9.72 2.81 1.67
C LEU A 56 -8.59 2.46 0.68
N ALA A 57 -8.91 2.28 -0.60
CA ALA A 57 -7.95 2.02 -1.67
C ALA A 57 -6.86 3.10 -1.73
N ALA A 58 -7.29 4.36 -1.72
CA ALA A 58 -6.40 5.51 -1.76
C ALA A 58 -5.48 5.55 -0.52
N GLN A 59 -6.02 5.31 0.67
CA GLN A 59 -5.24 5.28 1.91
C GLN A 59 -4.21 4.16 1.94
N VAL A 60 -4.59 2.95 1.52
CA VAL A 60 -3.67 1.80 1.44
C VAL A 60 -2.55 2.09 0.44
N SER A 61 -2.90 2.62 -0.74
CA SER A 61 -1.92 2.97 -1.77
C SER A 61 -0.91 4.02 -1.29
N ALA A 62 -1.40 5.06 -0.59
CA ALA A 62 -0.52 6.09 -0.03
C ALA A 62 0.44 5.51 1.04
N ARG A 63 -0.03 4.57 1.86
CA ARG A 63 0.82 3.88 2.84
C ARG A 63 1.87 3.00 2.17
N VAL A 64 1.49 2.26 1.13
CA VAL A 64 2.43 1.45 0.34
C VAL A 64 3.54 2.32 -0.24
N ALA A 65 3.19 3.45 -0.86
CA ALA A 65 4.19 4.38 -1.39
C ALA A 65 5.14 4.92 -0.30
N GLY A 66 4.60 5.25 0.88
CA GLY A 66 5.41 5.69 2.02
C GLY A 66 6.37 4.60 2.54
N VAL A 67 5.92 3.34 2.56
CA VAL A 67 6.76 2.19 2.96
C VAL A 67 7.87 1.93 1.94
N ASP A 68 7.57 2.01 0.63
CA ASP A 68 8.57 1.84 -0.43
C ASP A 68 9.64 2.94 -0.38
N GLN A 69 9.23 4.19 -0.14
CA GLN A 69 10.14 5.31 0.05
C GLN A 69 11.04 5.09 1.28
N ALA A 70 10.45 4.69 2.41
CA ALA A 70 11.22 4.40 3.63
C ALA A 70 12.19 3.23 3.45
N SER A 71 11.79 2.18 2.73
CA SER A 71 12.65 1.04 2.41
C SER A 71 13.84 1.45 1.55
N THR A 72 13.61 2.29 0.54
CA THR A 72 14.67 2.85 -0.30
C THR A 72 15.65 3.69 0.51
N GLY A 73 15.14 4.56 1.39
CA GLY A 73 15.96 5.38 2.29
C GLY A 73 16.79 4.54 3.25
N TYR A 74 16.23 3.46 3.80
CA TYR A 74 16.95 2.53 4.67
C TYR A 74 18.12 1.85 3.94
N VAL A 75 17.91 1.35 2.72
CA VAL A 75 18.97 0.72 1.93
C VAL A 75 20.10 1.71 1.61
N ALA A 76 19.77 2.95 1.25
CA ALA A 76 20.77 3.99 1.02
C ALA A 76 21.61 4.28 2.28
N ASN A 77 20.94 4.41 3.43
CA ASN A 77 21.61 4.67 4.71
C ASN A 77 22.54 3.50 5.13
N GLU A 78 22.14 2.25 4.89
CA GLU A 78 23.00 1.09 5.15
C GLU A 78 24.25 1.10 4.25
N ALA A 79 24.12 1.49 2.98
CA ALA A 79 25.26 1.58 2.06
C ALA A 79 26.23 2.71 2.44
N GLU A 80 25.71 3.87 2.83
CA GLU A 80 26.49 4.99 3.35
C GLU A 80 27.22 4.60 4.65
N SER A 81 26.48 4.02 5.61
CA SER A 81 27.06 3.55 6.88
C SER A 81 28.16 2.50 6.67
N ALA A 82 28.00 1.59 5.71
CA ALA A 82 29.03 0.61 5.37
C ALA A 82 30.29 1.27 4.79
N THR A 83 30.14 2.34 4.01
CA THR A 83 31.24 3.13 3.45
C THR A 83 32.00 3.86 4.57
N ASP A 84 31.27 4.50 5.49
CA ASP A 84 31.86 5.21 6.64
C ASP A 84 32.63 4.25 7.56
N LEU A 85 32.05 3.09 7.87
CA LEU A 85 32.72 2.06 8.68
C LEU A 85 33.98 1.52 8.01
N ALA A 86 33.98 1.36 6.68
CA ALA A 86 35.17 0.95 5.94
C ALA A 86 36.29 2.00 6.02
N ALA A 87 35.94 3.28 5.90
CA ALA A 87 36.89 4.39 6.02
C ALA A 87 37.52 4.46 7.42
N VAL A 88 36.71 4.31 8.48
CA VAL A 88 37.21 4.23 9.86
C VAL A 88 38.16 3.03 10.02
N GLY A 89 37.79 1.86 9.51
CA GLY A 89 38.64 0.66 9.53
C GLY A 89 40.00 0.89 8.87
N GLN A 90 40.03 1.45 7.65
CA GLN A 90 41.27 1.79 6.96
C GLN A 90 42.15 2.76 7.75
N SER A 91 41.55 3.76 8.38
CA SER A 91 42.28 4.73 9.20
C SER A 91 42.91 4.11 10.45
N VAL A 92 42.25 3.10 11.05
CA VAL A 92 42.79 2.35 12.20
C VAL A 92 43.94 1.43 11.81
N ILE A 93 43.90 0.84 10.62
CA ILE A 93 44.95 -0.09 10.13
C ILE A 93 46.21 0.69 9.67
N SER A 94 46.06 1.97 9.34
CA SER A 94 47.13 2.84 8.85
C SER A 94 47.95 3.54 9.96
N VAL A 95 47.68 3.26 11.24
CA VAL A 95 48.39 3.82 12.42
C VAL A 95 49.48 2.88 12.93
#